data_AF-Q5E4T7-F1
#
_entry.id   AF-Q5E4T7-F1
#
_cell.length_a   1.000
_cell.length_b   1.000
_cell.length_c   1.000
_cell.angle_alpha   90.00
_cell.angle_beta   90.00
_cell.angle_gamma   90.00
#
_symmetry.space_group_name_H-M   'P 1'
#
loop_
_entity.id
_entity.type
_entity.pdbx_description
1 polymer ?
#
loop_
_entity_poly.entity_id
_entity_poly.type
_entity_poly.pdbx_seq_one_letter_code
_entity_poly.pdbx_strand_id
1 'polypeptide(L)'
;MTSWILSTNPIARLFKKEAVVTIDNDGIRIVQAENETIIKWDQLDSPPNLSLSIDGGCLTFISQGKNHRYRMLGYFTPFKYAKRFFPFWANQNAERLQDFLSDAYIQCTSTFLRDSSIENIRAVVRNEIKRWKGWDKVEGLSELAHKTVTQLTNIHHWSSADIEKIRQRYVNKQLAQYQTFFDSVESNPLTNRQRIACVTDNDNNLLLAGAGTGKTSVMIGKAGYLVNSGKASPKQILMLAYGRIAAQEMNERIKEKLGFDDVKASTFHSLGVKIISEVEGKAPSLSKLEDNPKVKAKWMHDEIEILMRDNNYRKALLDYFSSYYFVDKNPWEFESQGAYLKYLNDNEVQTMNGEKVKSYGELVVANWLFRKGIKYQYEAKYRFDVATEKYRQYEPDFYLPDYDIYIEYYGTDENGDTAPYINRERYQQGIEWKRKTHKQYGTGYVEVFYHQHKKRKLPQALEKE
;
A
#
# COMPACT_ATOMS: atom_id res chain seq x y z
N MET A 1 -60.41 3.29 -3.23
CA MET A 1 -59.50 3.05 -4.38
C MET A 1 -59.67 4.21 -5.34
N THR A 2 -58.60 4.96 -5.61
CA THR A 2 -58.64 6.10 -6.52
C THR A 2 -58.23 5.58 -7.90
N SER A 3 -59.19 5.36 -8.79
CA SER A 3 -58.92 4.97 -10.18
C SER A 3 -59.21 6.16 -11.11
N TRP A 4 -58.30 6.43 -12.05
CA TRP A 4 -58.49 7.44 -13.09
C TRP A 4 -58.52 6.77 -14.47
N ILE A 5 -59.60 7.00 -15.20
CA ILE A 5 -59.77 6.51 -16.57
C ILE A 5 -59.52 7.67 -17.53
N LEU A 6 -58.53 7.51 -18.40
CA LEU A 6 -58.13 8.45 -19.44
C LEU A 6 -58.49 7.82 -20.79
N SER A 7 -59.57 8.29 -21.38
CA SER A 7 -60.00 7.86 -22.71
C SER A 7 -59.45 8.78 -23.79
N THR A 8 -59.30 8.21 -24.99
CA THR A 8 -58.98 8.99 -26.19
C THR A 8 -60.08 9.98 -26.56
N ASN A 9 -59.70 11.11 -27.13
CA ASN A 9 -60.64 12.09 -27.66
C ASN A 9 -61.33 11.58 -28.95
N PRO A 10 -62.43 12.21 -29.40
CA PRO A 10 -63.19 11.74 -30.55
C PRO A 10 -62.38 11.64 -31.87
N ILE A 11 -61.30 12.40 -32.02
CA ILE A 11 -60.45 12.38 -33.22
C ILE A 11 -59.72 11.02 -33.34
N ALA A 12 -59.41 10.37 -32.23
CA ALA A 12 -58.73 9.06 -32.24
C ALA A 12 -59.53 7.95 -32.94
N ARG A 13 -60.86 8.03 -32.93
CA ARG A 13 -61.76 7.10 -33.65
C ARG A 13 -61.53 7.13 -35.16
N LEU A 14 -61.30 8.32 -35.72
CA LEU A 14 -61.07 8.50 -37.16
C LEU A 14 -59.80 7.79 -37.64
N PHE A 15 -58.85 7.53 -36.73
CA PHE A 15 -57.57 6.89 -37.04
C PHE A 15 -57.45 5.46 -36.49
N LYS A 16 -58.52 4.87 -35.93
CA LYS A 16 -58.51 3.57 -35.23
C LYS A 16 -57.43 3.48 -34.14
N LYS A 17 -57.20 4.57 -33.41
CA LYS A 17 -56.18 4.68 -32.35
C LYS A 17 -56.78 4.78 -30.94
N GLU A 18 -57.96 4.20 -30.74
CA GLU A 18 -58.61 4.24 -29.43
C GLU A 18 -57.79 3.49 -28.37
N ALA A 19 -57.60 4.15 -27.23
CA ALA A 19 -56.92 3.59 -26.08
C ALA A 19 -57.65 4.02 -24.81
N VAL A 20 -57.70 3.12 -23.83
CA VAL A 20 -58.18 3.41 -22.49
C VAL A 20 -57.02 3.18 -21.54
N VAL A 21 -56.56 4.27 -20.91
CA VAL A 21 -55.54 4.19 -19.86
C VAL A 21 -56.23 4.28 -18.50
N THR A 22 -56.12 3.23 -17.72
CA THR A 22 -56.61 3.17 -16.33
C THR A 22 -55.42 3.26 -15.40
N ILE A 23 -55.49 4.15 -14.43
CA ILE A 23 -54.42 4.37 -13.44
C ILE A 23 -55.01 4.12 -12.06
N ASP A 24 -54.42 3.20 -11.33
CA ASP A 24 -54.86 2.78 -10.00
C ASP A 24 -53.66 2.36 -9.14
N ASN A 25 -53.92 1.77 -7.97
CA ASN A 25 -52.88 1.35 -7.02
C ASN A 25 -51.93 0.30 -7.61
N ASP A 26 -52.39 -0.51 -8.58
CA ASP A 26 -51.61 -1.61 -9.14
C ASP A 26 -50.70 -1.16 -10.27
N GLY A 27 -51.01 -0.04 -10.92
CA GLY A 27 -50.16 0.50 -11.98
C GLY A 27 -50.87 1.37 -13.00
N ILE A 28 -50.29 1.38 -14.20
CA ILE A 28 -50.87 1.92 -15.41
C ILE A 28 -51.33 0.73 -16.26
N ARG A 29 -52.65 0.55 -16.37
CA ARG A 29 -53.30 -0.43 -17.24
C ARG A 29 -53.71 0.24 -18.54
N ILE A 30 -53.37 -0.36 -19.67
CA ILE A 30 -53.56 0.22 -20.99
C ILE A 30 -54.25 -0.80 -21.87
N VAL A 31 -55.41 -0.44 -22.39
CA VAL A 31 -56.19 -1.27 -23.31
C VAL A 31 -56.22 -0.57 -24.67
N GLN A 32 -55.60 -1.18 -25.69
CA GLN A 32 -55.56 -0.66 -27.05
C GLN A 32 -55.69 -1.82 -28.06
N ALA A 33 -56.67 -1.74 -28.96
CA ALA A 33 -56.90 -2.72 -30.03
C ALA A 33 -56.86 -4.20 -29.53
N GLU A 34 -57.64 -4.49 -28.49
CA GLU A 34 -57.77 -5.82 -27.84
C GLU A 34 -56.54 -6.31 -27.05
N ASN A 35 -55.43 -5.57 -27.06
CA ASN A 35 -54.27 -5.85 -26.22
C ASN A 35 -54.37 -5.08 -24.89
N GLU A 36 -54.17 -5.79 -23.78
CA GLU A 36 -54.05 -5.22 -22.43
C GLU A 36 -52.59 -5.28 -21.98
N THR A 37 -52.06 -4.16 -21.48
CA THR A 37 -50.74 -4.07 -20.87
C THR A 37 -50.86 -3.44 -19.49
N ILE A 38 -50.28 -4.08 -18.47
CA ILE A 38 -50.24 -3.57 -17.10
C ILE A 38 -48.79 -3.29 -16.74
N ILE A 39 -48.49 -2.05 -16.36
CA ILE A 39 -47.16 -1.61 -15.95
C ILE A 39 -47.25 -1.17 -14.50
N LYS A 40 -46.59 -1.91 -13.61
CA LYS A 40 -46.58 -1.61 -12.18
C LYS A 40 -45.76 -0.36 -11.87
N TRP A 41 -46.05 0.31 -10.76
CA TRP A 41 -45.37 1.55 -10.36
C TRP A 41 -43.87 1.40 -10.08
N ASP A 42 -43.44 0.21 -9.68
CA ASP A 42 -42.04 -0.16 -9.43
C ASP A 42 -41.25 -0.39 -10.73
N GLN A 43 -41.94 -0.69 -11.84
CA GLN A 43 -41.34 -0.89 -13.17
C GLN A 43 -41.11 0.41 -13.94
N LEU A 44 -41.55 1.55 -13.41
CA LEU A 44 -41.39 2.85 -14.05
C LEU A 44 -40.03 3.46 -13.72
N ASP A 45 -39.20 3.72 -14.72
CA ASP A 45 -37.88 4.33 -14.53
C ASP A 45 -37.98 5.80 -14.09
N SER A 46 -39.09 6.46 -14.41
CA SER A 46 -39.38 7.85 -14.01
C SER A 46 -40.88 8.05 -13.75
N PRO A 47 -41.26 9.09 -12.96
CA PRO A 47 -42.65 9.42 -12.76
C PRO A 47 -43.35 9.68 -14.10
N PRO A 48 -44.56 9.14 -14.31
CA PRO A 48 -45.27 9.31 -15.56
C PRO A 48 -45.71 10.77 -15.73
N ASN A 49 -45.55 11.29 -16.95
CA ASN A 49 -45.82 12.69 -17.29
C ASN A 49 -47.01 12.79 -18.24
N LEU A 50 -47.93 13.70 -17.94
CA LEU A 50 -49.12 13.95 -18.74
C LEU A 50 -49.11 15.40 -19.23
N SER A 51 -48.99 15.59 -20.55
CA SER A 51 -48.85 16.91 -21.18
C SER A 51 -49.90 17.15 -22.26
N LEU A 52 -50.12 18.41 -22.64
CA LEU A 52 -50.97 18.77 -23.78
C LEU A 52 -50.15 18.70 -25.08
N SER A 53 -50.72 18.11 -26.11
CA SER A 53 -50.20 18.05 -27.48
C SER A 53 -51.25 18.56 -28.47
N ILE A 54 -50.84 18.79 -29.73
CA ILE A 54 -51.71 19.30 -30.80
C ILE A 54 -52.98 18.43 -30.98
N ASP A 55 -52.82 17.12 -30.83
CA ASP A 55 -53.83 16.10 -31.04
C ASP A 55 -54.55 15.66 -29.75
N GLY A 56 -54.35 16.35 -28.63
CA GLY A 56 -54.97 16.04 -27.33
C GLY A 56 -53.97 15.87 -26.19
N GLY A 57 -54.40 15.22 -25.11
CA GLY A 57 -53.50 14.84 -24.02
C GLY A 57 -52.51 13.75 -24.45
N CYS A 58 -51.31 13.78 -23.87
CA CYS A 58 -50.23 12.85 -24.15
C CYS A 58 -49.64 12.33 -22.84
N LEU A 59 -49.75 11.03 -22.60
CA LEU A 59 -49.12 10.33 -21.49
C LEU A 59 -47.77 9.75 -21.96
N THR A 60 -46.71 10.08 -21.24
CA THR A 60 -45.36 9.57 -21.49
C THR A 60 -44.73 9.04 -20.22
N PHE A 61 -44.08 7.89 -20.30
CA PHE A 61 -43.27 7.34 -19.22
C PHE A 61 -42.23 6.35 -19.79
N ILE A 62 -41.25 6.00 -18.96
CA ILE A 62 -40.21 5.05 -19.32
C ILE A 62 -40.36 3.83 -18.40
N SER A 63 -40.34 2.63 -18.99
CA SER A 63 -40.33 1.38 -18.24
C SER A 63 -39.38 0.40 -18.91
N GLN A 64 -38.48 -0.20 -18.12
CA GLN A 64 -37.48 -1.15 -18.62
C GLN A 64 -36.66 -0.57 -19.79
N GLY A 65 -36.32 0.72 -19.72
CA GLY A 65 -35.59 1.43 -20.78
C GLY A 65 -36.39 1.72 -22.05
N LYS A 66 -37.67 1.34 -22.13
CA LYS A 66 -38.55 1.61 -23.28
C LYS A 66 -39.38 2.86 -23.03
N ASN A 67 -39.41 3.74 -24.02
CA ASN A 67 -40.26 4.92 -24.01
C ASN A 67 -41.69 4.54 -24.42
N HIS A 68 -42.63 4.73 -23.50
CA HIS A 68 -44.06 4.57 -23.78
C HIS A 68 -44.69 5.93 -24.02
N ARG A 69 -45.49 6.05 -25.08
CA ARG A 69 -46.16 7.30 -25.46
C ARG A 69 -47.57 7.02 -25.97
N TYR A 70 -48.56 7.52 -25.24
CA TYR A 70 -49.98 7.39 -25.56
C TYR A 70 -50.57 8.77 -25.85
N ARG A 71 -50.84 9.04 -27.13
CA ARG A 71 -51.35 10.32 -27.63
C ARG A 71 -52.87 10.29 -27.78
N MET A 72 -53.42 11.45 -28.15
CA MET A 72 -54.84 11.62 -28.46
C MET A 72 -55.77 11.34 -27.27
N LEU A 73 -55.28 11.45 -26.03
CA LEU A 73 -56.13 11.47 -24.84
C LEU A 73 -57.02 12.72 -24.85
N GLY A 74 -58.07 12.74 -24.03
CA GLY A 74 -58.92 13.93 -23.86
C GLY A 74 -58.11 15.23 -23.69
N TYR A 75 -58.54 16.32 -24.33
CA TYR A 75 -57.82 17.62 -24.28
C TYR A 75 -57.71 18.19 -22.86
N PHE A 76 -58.72 17.94 -22.01
CA PHE A 76 -58.73 18.39 -20.62
C PHE A 76 -57.98 17.44 -19.66
N THR A 77 -57.54 16.28 -20.14
CA THR A 77 -56.90 15.24 -19.34
C THR A 77 -55.63 15.73 -18.63
N PRO A 78 -54.69 16.44 -19.29
CA PRO A 78 -53.51 17.00 -18.62
C PRO A 78 -53.86 17.98 -17.49
N PHE A 79 -54.81 18.89 -17.73
CA PHE A 79 -55.23 19.88 -16.74
C PHE A 79 -55.89 19.25 -15.52
N LYS A 80 -56.64 18.16 -15.71
CA LYS A 80 -57.38 17.48 -14.64
C LYS A 80 -56.50 16.56 -13.80
N TYR A 81 -55.52 15.87 -14.42
CA TYR A 81 -54.84 14.75 -13.77
C TYR A 81 -53.32 14.89 -13.64
N ALA A 82 -52.62 15.77 -14.38
CA ALA A 82 -51.15 15.77 -14.41
C ALA A 82 -50.50 15.90 -13.02
N LYS A 83 -51.07 16.75 -12.14
CA LYS A 83 -50.57 16.94 -10.77
C LYS A 83 -50.72 15.72 -9.87
N ARG A 84 -51.56 14.74 -10.23
CA ARG A 84 -51.86 13.57 -9.40
C ARG A 84 -50.90 12.40 -9.61
N PHE A 85 -50.14 12.40 -10.71
CA PHE A 85 -49.30 11.28 -11.10
C PHE A 85 -48.06 11.13 -10.22
N PHE A 86 -47.37 12.25 -9.94
CA PHE A 86 -46.16 12.22 -9.13
C PHE A 86 -46.43 11.77 -7.68
N PRO A 87 -47.41 12.32 -6.93
CA PRO A 87 -47.70 11.85 -5.58
C PRO A 87 -48.03 10.37 -5.53
N PHE A 88 -48.79 9.90 -6.51
CA PHE A 88 -49.22 8.53 -6.57
C PHE A 88 -48.05 7.58 -6.81
N TRP A 89 -47.22 7.86 -7.82
CA TRP A 89 -45.97 7.15 -8.09
C TRP A 89 -45.03 7.17 -6.87
N ALA A 90 -44.90 8.32 -6.22
CA ALA A 90 -44.02 8.52 -5.07
C ALA A 90 -44.48 7.70 -3.86
N ASN A 91 -45.78 7.68 -3.57
CA ASN A 91 -46.33 6.91 -2.46
C ASN A 91 -46.08 5.40 -2.64
N GLN A 92 -46.26 4.88 -3.86
CA GLN A 92 -45.98 3.48 -4.19
C GLN A 92 -44.48 3.16 -4.17
N ASN A 93 -43.64 4.04 -4.72
CA ASN A 93 -42.19 3.83 -4.70
C ASN A 93 -41.58 4.01 -3.31
N ALA A 94 -42.25 4.70 -2.39
CA ALA A 94 -41.83 4.80 -1.00
C ALA A 94 -41.87 3.45 -0.28
N GLU A 95 -42.88 2.63 -0.56
CA GLU A 95 -43.02 1.27 -0.02
C GLU A 95 -41.90 0.36 -0.53
N ARG A 96 -41.64 0.37 -1.84
CA ARG A 96 -40.56 -0.40 -2.48
C ARG A 96 -39.17 -0.12 -1.88
N LEU A 97 -38.94 1.10 -1.40
CA LEU A 97 -37.64 1.52 -0.87
C LEU A 97 -37.46 1.26 0.63
N GLN A 98 -38.49 0.78 1.33
CA GLN A 98 -38.40 0.53 2.77
C GLN A 98 -37.33 -0.50 3.11
N ASP A 99 -37.30 -1.63 2.40
CA ASP A 99 -36.31 -2.70 2.66
C ASP A 99 -34.89 -2.16 2.50
N PHE A 100 -34.63 -1.45 1.40
CA PHE A 100 -33.33 -0.81 1.15
C PHE A 100 -32.94 0.19 2.25
N LEU A 101 -33.86 1.07 2.66
CA LEU A 101 -33.58 2.07 3.68
C LEU A 101 -33.43 1.45 5.08
N SER A 102 -34.16 0.37 5.35
CA SER A 102 -34.01 -0.43 6.56
C SER A 102 -32.63 -1.10 6.63
N ASP A 103 -32.21 -1.75 5.53
CA ASP A 103 -30.90 -2.37 5.43
C ASP A 103 -29.77 -1.34 5.55
N ALA A 104 -29.89 -0.18 4.89
CA ALA A 104 -28.95 0.92 5.03
C ALA A 104 -28.87 1.42 6.48
N TYR A 105 -30.01 1.54 7.16
CA TYR A 105 -30.07 1.93 8.57
C TYR A 105 -29.38 0.89 9.48
N ILE A 106 -29.62 -0.41 9.26
CA ILE A 106 -28.96 -1.49 9.99
C ILE A 106 -27.45 -1.42 9.78
N GLN A 107 -26.99 -1.21 8.55
CA GLN A 107 -25.57 -1.08 8.23
C GLN A 107 -24.93 0.12 8.96
N CYS A 108 -25.64 1.23 9.11
CA CYS A 108 -25.15 2.41 9.82
C CYS A 108 -25.18 2.28 11.36
N THR A 109 -25.96 1.37 11.92
CA THR A 109 -26.21 1.32 13.38
C THR A 109 -25.66 0.07 14.06
N SER A 110 -25.59 -1.03 13.32
CA SER A 110 -25.28 -2.36 13.85
C SER A 110 -23.98 -2.93 13.31
N THR A 111 -23.42 -2.36 12.24
CA THR A 111 -22.16 -2.81 11.64
C THR A 111 -21.17 -1.66 11.48
N PHE A 112 -19.89 -1.99 11.25
CA PHE A 112 -18.93 -1.00 10.78
C PHE A 112 -19.29 -0.62 9.34
N LEU A 113 -19.57 0.65 9.08
CA LEU A 113 -19.95 1.12 7.74
C LEU A 113 -18.74 1.08 6.80
N ARG A 114 -18.62 0.00 6.01
CA ARG A 114 -17.51 -0.25 5.06
C ARG A 114 -17.55 0.69 3.85
N ASP A 115 -16.43 0.86 3.17
CA ASP A 115 -16.35 1.66 1.95
C ASP A 115 -17.25 1.06 0.85
N SER A 116 -17.21 -0.27 0.67
CA SER A 116 -18.09 -1.00 -0.25
C SER A 116 -19.58 -0.80 0.05
N SER A 117 -19.98 -0.84 1.32
CA SER A 117 -21.35 -0.54 1.77
C SER A 117 -21.78 0.88 1.39
N ILE A 118 -20.90 1.87 1.61
CA ILE A 118 -21.18 3.26 1.27
C ILE A 118 -21.37 3.44 -0.23
N GLU A 119 -20.52 2.82 -1.04
CA GLU A 119 -20.62 2.86 -2.50
C GLU A 119 -21.94 2.26 -3.00
N ASN A 120 -22.32 1.08 -2.50
CA ASN A 120 -23.58 0.42 -2.83
C ASN A 120 -24.80 1.27 -2.47
N ILE A 121 -24.83 1.80 -1.24
CA ILE A 121 -25.92 2.67 -0.76
C ILE A 121 -26.00 3.94 -1.63
N ARG A 122 -24.86 4.60 -1.87
CA ARG A 122 -24.82 5.83 -2.69
C ARG A 122 -25.23 5.58 -4.14
N ALA A 123 -24.89 4.43 -4.72
CA ALA A 123 -25.27 4.09 -6.08
C ALA A 123 -26.79 4.01 -6.23
N VAL A 124 -27.47 3.32 -5.31
CA VAL A 124 -28.95 3.25 -5.27
C VAL A 124 -29.54 4.63 -5.06
N VAL A 125 -29.09 5.36 -4.04
CA VAL A 125 -29.61 6.70 -3.69
C VAL A 125 -29.43 7.71 -4.83
N ARG A 126 -28.30 7.69 -5.53
CA ARG A 126 -28.03 8.58 -6.67
C ARG A 126 -28.99 8.33 -7.83
N ASN A 127 -29.41 7.08 -8.05
CA ASN A 127 -30.38 6.74 -9.09
C ASN A 127 -31.79 7.13 -8.65
N GLU A 128 -32.15 6.86 -7.39
CA GLU A 128 -33.46 7.20 -6.85
C GLU A 128 -33.68 8.71 -6.82
N ILE A 129 -32.77 9.50 -6.26
CA ILE A 129 -33.00 10.94 -6.04
C ILE A 129 -33.32 11.72 -7.33
N LYS A 130 -32.84 11.24 -8.49
CA LYS A 130 -33.17 11.81 -9.81
C LYS A 130 -34.66 11.65 -10.15
N ARG A 131 -35.26 10.53 -9.76
CA ARG A 131 -36.68 10.19 -10.00
C ARG A 131 -37.60 11.02 -9.12
N TRP A 132 -37.14 11.43 -7.94
CA TRP A 132 -37.88 12.22 -6.96
C TRP A 132 -37.78 13.75 -7.15
N LYS A 133 -37.32 14.22 -8.31
CA LYS A 133 -37.13 15.65 -8.56
C LYS A 133 -38.43 16.45 -8.40
N GLY A 134 -38.38 17.51 -7.58
CA GLY A 134 -39.51 18.42 -7.36
C GLY A 134 -40.52 17.94 -6.32
N TRP A 135 -40.22 16.89 -5.55
CA TRP A 135 -41.08 16.35 -4.49
C TRP A 135 -41.50 17.39 -3.45
N ASP A 136 -40.67 18.40 -3.21
CA ASP A 136 -40.85 19.48 -2.24
C ASP A 136 -41.99 20.44 -2.59
N LYS A 137 -42.43 20.46 -3.85
CA LYS A 137 -43.44 21.38 -4.38
C LYS A 137 -44.78 20.70 -4.67
N VAL A 138 -44.93 19.44 -4.29
CA VAL A 138 -46.07 18.62 -4.67
C VAL A 138 -46.91 18.24 -3.45
N GLU A 139 -48.21 18.48 -3.53
CA GLU A 139 -49.19 18.07 -2.52
C GLU A 139 -49.62 16.60 -2.72
N GLY A 140 -50.06 15.93 -1.64
CA GLY A 140 -50.62 14.57 -1.71
C GLY A 140 -49.63 13.43 -1.50
N LEU A 141 -48.40 13.73 -1.08
CA LEU A 141 -47.44 12.73 -0.62
C LEU A 141 -47.86 12.17 0.74
N SER A 142 -47.69 10.86 0.92
CA SER A 142 -47.89 10.19 2.20
C SER A 142 -46.77 10.55 3.17
N GLU A 143 -47.01 10.35 4.47
CA GLU A 143 -45.96 10.51 5.50
C GLU A 143 -44.75 9.61 5.19
N LEU A 144 -45.01 8.39 4.73
CA LEU A 144 -43.96 7.48 4.30
C LEU A 144 -43.15 8.04 3.14
N ALA A 145 -43.80 8.59 2.11
CA ALA A 145 -43.10 9.17 0.96
C ALA A 145 -42.23 10.37 1.36
N HIS A 146 -42.73 11.23 2.25
CA HIS A 146 -41.96 12.33 2.82
C HIS A 146 -40.74 11.83 3.61
N LYS A 147 -40.91 10.81 4.45
CA LYS A 147 -39.81 10.21 5.22
C LYS A 147 -38.76 9.58 4.30
N THR A 148 -39.19 8.78 3.31
CA THR A 148 -38.33 8.12 2.33
C THR A 148 -37.49 9.13 1.57
N VAL A 149 -38.10 10.16 0.97
CA VAL A 149 -37.34 11.14 0.18
C VAL A 149 -36.42 12.00 1.04
N THR A 150 -36.81 12.28 2.29
CA THR A 150 -35.93 12.95 3.27
C THR A 150 -34.71 12.09 3.59
N GLN A 151 -34.89 10.78 3.83
CA GLN A 151 -33.80 9.85 4.08
C GLN A 151 -32.87 9.72 2.86
N LEU A 152 -33.42 9.56 1.66
CA LEU A 152 -32.64 9.54 0.42
C LEU A 152 -31.83 10.84 0.26
N THR A 153 -32.46 11.99 0.50
CA THR A 153 -31.80 13.30 0.42
C THR A 153 -30.67 13.39 1.43
N ASN A 154 -30.88 12.97 2.68
CA ASN A 154 -29.85 12.99 3.71
C ASN A 154 -28.66 12.08 3.34
N ILE A 155 -28.92 10.87 2.84
CA ILE A 155 -27.87 9.93 2.42
C ILE A 155 -27.11 10.47 1.20
N HIS A 156 -27.82 11.11 0.26
CA HIS A 156 -27.21 11.72 -0.92
C HIS A 156 -26.18 12.79 -0.55
N HIS A 157 -26.41 13.51 0.55
CA HIS A 157 -25.55 14.59 1.04
C HIS A 157 -24.54 14.16 2.10
N TRP A 158 -24.37 12.86 2.38
CA TRP A 158 -23.36 12.39 3.33
C TRP A 158 -21.98 12.91 2.97
N SER A 159 -21.40 13.69 3.88
CA SER A 159 -20.00 14.11 3.82
C SER A 159 -19.08 13.04 4.41
N SER A 160 -17.76 13.20 4.19
CA SER A 160 -16.77 12.37 4.87
C SER A 160 -16.87 12.47 6.40
N ALA A 161 -17.27 13.63 6.93
CA ALA A 161 -17.45 13.84 8.36
C ALA A 161 -18.68 13.08 8.90
N ASP A 162 -19.75 12.96 8.10
CA ASP A 162 -20.94 12.20 8.51
C ASP A 162 -20.65 10.69 8.55
N ILE A 163 -19.93 10.20 7.54
CA ILE A 163 -19.45 8.81 7.49
C ILE A 163 -18.58 8.51 8.71
N GLU A 164 -17.64 9.40 9.03
CA GLU A 164 -16.75 9.20 10.18
C GLU A 164 -17.52 9.22 11.50
N LYS A 165 -18.52 10.10 11.66
CA LYS A 165 -19.40 10.09 12.83
C LYS A 165 -20.16 8.76 12.97
N ILE A 166 -20.64 8.19 11.86
CA ILE A 166 -21.34 6.90 11.86
C ILE A 166 -20.37 5.79 12.30
N ARG A 167 -19.17 5.74 11.71
CA ARG A 167 -18.11 4.78 12.09
C ARG A 167 -17.70 4.91 13.55
N GLN A 168 -17.50 6.14 14.03
CA GLN A 168 -17.08 6.39 15.41
C GLN A 168 -18.15 5.98 16.43
N ARG A 169 -19.44 6.17 16.13
CA ARG A 169 -20.53 5.66 16.98
C ARG A 169 -20.46 4.14 17.11
N TYR A 170 -20.27 3.43 16.00
CA TYR A 170 -20.09 1.99 16.02
C TYR A 170 -18.84 1.59 16.83
N VAL A 171 -17.69 2.20 16.56
CA VAL A 171 -16.42 1.95 17.26
C VAL A 171 -16.60 2.15 18.76
N ASN A 172 -17.15 3.27 19.21
CA ASN A 172 -17.36 3.56 20.63
C ASN A 172 -18.27 2.52 21.30
N LYS A 173 -19.35 2.11 20.63
CA LYS A 173 -20.24 1.05 21.11
C LYS A 173 -19.49 -0.27 21.30
N GLN A 174 -18.64 -0.65 20.34
CA GLN A 174 -17.84 -1.88 20.43
C GLN A 174 -16.76 -1.79 21.50
N LEU A 175 -16.08 -0.65 21.64
CA LEU A 175 -15.08 -0.45 22.68
C LEU A 175 -15.66 -0.60 24.09
N ALA A 176 -16.85 -0.05 24.32
CA ALA A 176 -17.56 -0.20 25.59
C ALA A 176 -18.02 -1.66 25.80
N GLN A 177 -18.60 -2.29 24.78
CA GLN A 177 -19.11 -3.66 24.87
C GLN A 177 -18.01 -4.70 25.14
N TYR A 178 -16.83 -4.53 24.54
CA TYR A 178 -15.72 -5.49 24.63
C TYR A 178 -14.57 -4.98 25.51
N GLN A 179 -14.85 -4.04 26.43
CA GLN A 179 -13.84 -3.44 27.30
C GLN A 179 -13.06 -4.49 28.09
N THR A 180 -13.77 -5.38 28.80
CA THR A 180 -13.17 -6.44 29.62
C THR A 180 -12.27 -7.38 28.81
N PHE A 181 -12.67 -7.70 27.58
CA PHE A 181 -11.85 -8.50 26.66
C PHE A 181 -10.56 -7.76 26.31
N PHE A 182 -10.64 -6.49 25.91
CA PHE A 182 -9.45 -5.70 25.56
C PHE A 182 -8.54 -5.37 26.74
N ASP A 183 -9.07 -5.38 27.96
CA ASP A 183 -8.30 -5.21 29.19
C ASP A 183 -7.48 -6.47 29.55
N SER A 184 -7.88 -7.65 29.07
CA SER A 184 -7.34 -8.94 29.53
C SER A 184 -6.75 -9.84 28.44
N VAL A 185 -7.01 -9.56 27.16
CA VAL A 185 -6.54 -10.40 26.03
C VAL A 185 -5.02 -10.51 25.95
N GLU A 186 -4.29 -9.53 26.45
CA GLU A 186 -2.83 -9.50 26.47
C GLU A 186 -2.33 -9.29 27.90
N SER A 187 -1.03 -9.53 28.12
CA SER A 187 -0.45 -9.38 29.47
C SER A 187 -0.58 -7.94 30.01
N ASN A 188 -0.69 -6.95 29.13
CA ASN A 188 -1.10 -5.60 29.46
C ASN A 188 -2.36 -5.22 28.67
N PRO A 189 -3.25 -4.39 29.22
CA PRO A 189 -4.41 -3.86 28.50
C PRO A 189 -4.02 -3.22 27.18
N LEU A 190 -4.79 -3.49 26.11
CA LEU A 190 -4.56 -2.83 24.83
C LEU A 190 -4.82 -1.32 24.98
N THR A 191 -3.97 -0.49 24.37
CA THR A 191 -4.18 0.96 24.30
C THR A 191 -5.42 1.30 23.48
N ASN A 192 -6.02 2.48 23.68
CA ASN A 192 -7.20 2.90 22.94
C ASN A 192 -7.02 2.80 21.40
N ARG A 193 -5.84 3.21 20.87
CA ARG A 193 -5.55 3.11 19.44
C ARG A 193 -5.49 1.66 18.94
N GLN A 194 -4.93 0.74 19.73
CA GLN A 194 -4.89 -0.69 19.41
C GLN A 194 -6.30 -1.30 19.43
N ARG A 195 -7.14 -0.92 20.41
CA ARG A 195 -8.55 -1.36 20.45
C ARG A 195 -9.33 -0.87 19.24
N ILE A 196 -9.18 0.42 18.88
CA ILE A 196 -9.76 0.99 17.66
C ILE A 196 -9.34 0.17 16.43
N ALA A 197 -8.05 -0.18 16.31
CA ALA A 197 -7.57 -1.00 15.20
C ALA A 197 -8.18 -2.43 15.18
N CYS A 198 -8.47 -3.00 16.35
CA CYS A 198 -9.16 -4.30 16.46
C CYS A 198 -10.61 -4.22 15.98
N VAL A 199 -11.35 -3.18 16.38
CA VAL A 199 -12.78 -3.03 16.05
C VAL A 199 -13.06 -2.45 14.67
N THR A 200 -12.06 -1.77 14.08
CA THR A 200 -12.16 -1.23 12.72
C THR A 200 -12.22 -2.39 11.73
N ASP A 201 -13.30 -2.45 10.97
CA ASP A 201 -13.67 -3.60 10.14
C ASP A 201 -14.10 -3.13 8.74
N ASN A 202 -13.27 -2.26 8.16
CA ASN A 202 -13.42 -1.84 6.77
C ASN A 202 -12.99 -2.96 5.81
N ASP A 203 -13.29 -2.83 4.51
CA ASP A 203 -12.95 -3.84 3.49
C ASP A 203 -11.46 -4.19 3.51
N ASN A 204 -10.61 -3.16 3.61
CA ASN A 204 -9.16 -3.28 3.78
C ASN A 204 -8.69 -2.39 4.92
N ASN A 205 -7.76 -2.87 5.74
CA ASN A 205 -7.25 -2.11 6.89
C ASN A 205 -5.72 -2.17 6.92
N LEU A 206 -5.07 -1.00 6.92
CA LEU A 206 -3.62 -0.87 7.06
C LEU A 206 -3.26 -0.36 8.46
N LEU A 207 -2.55 -1.18 9.24
CA LEU A 207 -2.04 -0.78 10.55
C LEU A 207 -0.59 -0.28 10.42
N LEU A 208 -0.40 1.04 10.55
CA LEU A 208 0.93 1.66 10.60
C LEU A 208 1.38 1.80 12.05
N ALA A 209 2.47 1.13 12.42
CA ALA A 209 2.99 1.18 13.78
C ALA A 209 4.50 0.91 13.86
N GLY A 210 5.20 1.69 14.70
CA GLY A 210 6.65 1.58 14.92
C GLY A 210 7.09 0.23 15.50
N ALA A 211 8.39 -0.01 15.56
CA ALA A 211 8.92 -1.19 16.26
C ALA A 211 8.48 -1.19 17.74
N GLY A 212 8.18 -2.36 18.30
CA GLY A 212 7.80 -2.50 19.73
C GLY A 212 6.40 -1.99 20.11
N THR A 213 5.60 -1.44 19.19
CA THR A 213 4.28 -0.85 19.49
C THR A 213 3.11 -1.85 19.61
N GLY A 214 3.41 -3.16 19.69
CA GLY A 214 2.38 -4.21 19.87
C GLY A 214 1.57 -4.57 18.61
N LYS A 215 2.19 -4.54 17.42
CA LYS A 215 1.53 -4.98 16.16
C LYS A 215 0.95 -6.39 16.26
N THR A 216 1.72 -7.33 16.78
CA THR A 216 1.27 -8.71 17.00
C THR A 216 0.09 -8.75 17.95
N SER A 217 0.12 -8.00 19.04
CA SER A 217 -0.99 -7.91 20.01
C SER A 217 -2.27 -7.34 19.40
N VAL A 218 -2.18 -6.41 18.45
CA VAL A 218 -3.35 -5.96 17.67
C VAL A 218 -3.90 -7.09 16.79
N MET A 219 -3.05 -7.90 16.15
CA MET A 219 -3.52 -9.02 15.34
C MET A 219 -4.25 -10.07 16.18
N ILE A 220 -3.68 -10.44 17.35
CA ILE A 220 -4.31 -11.37 18.30
C ILE A 220 -5.62 -10.79 18.84
N GLY A 221 -5.60 -9.54 19.30
CA GLY A 221 -6.78 -8.84 19.80
C GLY A 221 -7.89 -8.71 18.75
N LYS A 222 -7.53 -8.49 17.48
CA LYS A 222 -8.47 -8.42 16.37
C LYS A 222 -9.08 -9.78 16.06
N ALA A 223 -8.28 -10.85 15.98
CA ALA A 223 -8.78 -12.20 15.77
C ALA A 223 -9.75 -12.60 16.88
N GLY A 224 -9.38 -12.37 18.14
CA GLY A 224 -10.25 -12.62 19.30
C GLY A 224 -11.52 -11.79 19.28
N TYR A 225 -11.45 -10.50 18.94
CA TYR A 225 -12.63 -9.65 18.78
C TYR A 225 -13.58 -10.17 17.69
N LEU A 226 -13.07 -10.55 16.52
CA LEU A 226 -13.91 -11.06 15.43
C LEU A 226 -14.67 -12.34 15.82
N VAL A 227 -14.01 -13.24 16.57
CA VAL A 227 -14.63 -14.46 17.10
C VAL A 227 -15.65 -14.13 18.19
N ASN A 228 -15.24 -13.37 19.22
CA ASN A 228 -16.09 -13.06 20.37
C ASN A 228 -17.30 -12.19 20.01
N SER A 229 -17.20 -11.40 18.94
CA SER A 229 -18.32 -10.60 18.42
C SER A 229 -19.24 -11.36 17.48
N GLY A 230 -18.94 -12.64 17.16
CA GLY A 230 -19.72 -13.46 16.23
C GLY A 230 -19.61 -13.01 14.78
N LYS A 231 -18.67 -12.12 14.44
CA LYS A 231 -18.45 -11.62 13.08
C LYS A 231 -17.79 -12.64 12.17
N ALA A 232 -16.97 -13.52 12.74
CA ALA A 232 -16.33 -14.61 12.03
C ALA A 232 -16.19 -15.81 12.96
N SER A 233 -16.44 -17.00 12.43
CA SER A 233 -15.99 -18.22 13.08
C SER A 233 -14.46 -18.35 12.94
N PRO A 234 -13.78 -19.06 13.85
CA PRO A 234 -12.33 -19.27 13.78
C PRO A 234 -11.83 -19.75 12.40
N LYS A 235 -12.56 -20.67 11.75
CA LYS A 235 -12.21 -21.22 10.44
C LYS A 235 -12.28 -20.22 9.28
N GLN A 236 -12.95 -19.10 9.47
CA GLN A 236 -13.01 -18.00 8.49
C GLN A 236 -11.85 -17.01 8.64
N ILE A 237 -10.98 -17.18 9.65
CA ILE A 237 -9.83 -16.31 9.90
C ILE A 237 -8.55 -16.99 9.43
N LEU A 238 -7.91 -16.39 8.41
CA LEU A 238 -6.58 -16.77 7.95
C LEU A 238 -5.55 -15.75 8.48
N MET A 239 -4.54 -16.24 9.21
CA MET A 239 -3.39 -15.43 9.60
C MET A 239 -2.13 -15.88 8.88
N LEU A 240 -1.35 -14.91 8.39
CA LEU A 240 -0.14 -15.16 7.63
C LEU A 240 1.07 -14.44 8.23
N ALA A 241 2.19 -15.16 8.28
CA ALA A 241 3.49 -14.63 8.65
C ALA A 241 4.51 -14.91 7.54
N TYR A 242 5.59 -14.12 7.50
CA TYR A 242 6.66 -14.40 6.54
C TYR A 242 7.52 -15.60 6.98
N GLY A 243 7.98 -15.59 8.24
CA GLY A 243 8.84 -16.64 8.79
C GLY A 243 8.10 -17.67 9.65
N ARG A 244 8.65 -18.89 9.73
CA ARG A 244 8.11 -19.97 10.57
C ARG A 244 8.08 -19.60 12.05
N ILE A 245 9.12 -18.93 12.55
CA ILE A 245 9.20 -18.48 13.95
C ILE A 245 8.05 -17.53 14.30
N ALA A 246 7.79 -16.54 13.44
CA ALA A 246 6.70 -15.59 13.67
C ALA A 246 5.31 -16.24 13.59
N ALA A 247 5.11 -17.21 12.69
CA ALA A 247 3.88 -18.00 12.63
C ALA A 247 3.69 -18.83 13.90
N GLN A 248 4.75 -19.48 14.39
CA GLN A 248 4.72 -20.28 15.61
C GLN A 248 4.43 -19.42 16.85
N GLU A 249 5.12 -18.29 17.01
CA GLU A 249 4.86 -17.35 18.10
C GLU A 249 3.41 -16.85 18.10
N MET A 250 2.86 -16.53 16.92
CA MET A 250 1.45 -16.16 16.80
C MET A 250 0.52 -17.30 17.20
N ASN A 251 0.79 -18.54 16.80
CA ASN A 251 -0.01 -19.71 17.19
C ASN A 251 0.01 -19.96 18.70
N GLU A 252 1.17 -19.86 19.33
CA GLU A 252 1.32 -19.99 20.78
C GLU A 252 0.51 -18.90 21.49
N ARG A 253 0.62 -17.64 21.06
CA ARG A 253 -0.18 -16.53 21.60
C ARG A 253 -1.68 -16.73 21.41
N ILE A 254 -2.15 -17.17 20.23
CA ILE A 254 -3.58 -17.44 19.99
C ILE A 254 -4.09 -18.48 20.98
N LYS A 255 -3.35 -19.59 21.12
CA LYS A 255 -3.72 -20.69 21.99
C LYS A 255 -3.78 -20.25 23.46
N GLU A 256 -2.75 -19.56 23.93
CA GLU A 256 -2.65 -19.09 25.31
C GLU A 256 -3.70 -18.03 25.65
N LYS A 257 -3.95 -17.07 24.74
CA LYS A 257 -4.75 -15.87 25.04
C LYS A 257 -6.22 -16.00 24.67
N LEU A 258 -6.55 -16.78 23.65
CA LEU A 258 -7.89 -16.84 23.09
C LEU A 258 -8.57 -18.19 23.33
N GLY A 259 -7.81 -19.23 23.68
CA GLY A 259 -8.34 -20.54 24.07
C GLY A 259 -9.01 -21.33 22.93
N PHE A 260 -8.81 -20.93 21.67
CA PHE A 260 -9.27 -21.67 20.49
C PHE A 260 -8.09 -22.10 19.61
N ASP A 261 -8.11 -23.36 19.15
CA ASP A 261 -7.04 -23.96 18.31
C ASP A 261 -7.30 -23.83 16.80
N ASP A 262 -8.49 -23.36 16.41
CA ASP A 262 -8.94 -23.36 15.01
C ASP A 262 -8.39 -22.18 14.20
N VAL A 263 -7.99 -21.09 14.86
CA VAL A 263 -7.30 -19.99 14.17
C VAL A 263 -5.81 -20.29 14.13
N LYS A 264 -5.28 -20.54 12.92
CA LYS A 264 -3.87 -20.89 12.72
C LYS A 264 -3.15 -19.86 11.85
N ALA A 265 -2.07 -19.30 12.39
CA ALA A 265 -1.07 -18.58 11.63
C ALA A 265 -0.23 -19.55 10.81
N SER A 266 -0.11 -19.29 9.51
CA SER A 266 0.70 -20.07 8.56
C SER A 266 1.73 -19.19 7.87
N THR A 267 2.78 -19.79 7.32
CA THR A 267 3.60 -19.07 6.34
C THR A 267 2.90 -19.08 4.98
N PHE A 268 3.24 -18.14 4.10
CA PHE A 268 2.77 -18.16 2.71
C PHE A 268 3.07 -19.50 2.02
N HIS A 269 4.27 -20.04 2.22
CA HIS A 269 4.67 -21.34 1.68
C HIS A 269 3.81 -22.48 2.22
N SER A 270 3.54 -22.50 3.53
CA SER A 270 2.68 -23.52 4.15
C SER A 270 1.26 -23.45 3.63
N LEU A 271 0.71 -22.25 3.44
CA LEU A 271 -0.60 -22.06 2.81
C LEU A 271 -0.59 -22.55 1.35
N GLY A 272 0.44 -22.22 0.57
CA GLY A 272 0.56 -22.66 -0.82
C GLY A 272 0.61 -24.18 -0.94
N VAL A 273 1.43 -24.84 -0.11
CA VAL A 273 1.49 -26.32 -0.04
C VAL A 273 0.12 -26.89 0.31
N LYS A 274 -0.60 -26.31 1.29
CA LYS A 274 -1.94 -26.76 1.67
C LYS A 274 -2.93 -26.65 0.50
N ILE A 275 -2.99 -25.50 -0.17
CA ILE A 275 -3.89 -25.29 -1.31
C ILE A 275 -3.59 -26.28 -2.43
N ILE A 276 -2.32 -26.46 -2.81
CA ILE A 276 -1.93 -27.42 -3.85
C ILE A 276 -2.31 -28.84 -3.43
N SER A 277 -2.08 -29.21 -2.18
CA SER A 277 -2.41 -30.53 -1.66
C SER A 277 -3.91 -30.82 -1.70
N GLU A 278 -4.73 -29.82 -1.36
CA GLU A 278 -6.19 -29.92 -1.36
C GLU A 278 -6.75 -30.01 -2.79
N VAL A 279 -6.16 -29.28 -3.75
CA VAL A 279 -6.60 -29.29 -5.15
C VAL A 279 -6.13 -30.55 -5.89
N GLU A 280 -4.86 -30.95 -5.72
CA GLU A 280 -4.24 -32.06 -6.46
C GLU A 280 -4.40 -33.42 -5.76
N GLY A 281 -4.91 -33.43 -4.52
CA GLY A 281 -5.03 -34.63 -3.69
C GLY A 281 -3.69 -35.19 -3.16
N LYS A 282 -2.57 -34.48 -3.40
CA LYS A 282 -1.23 -34.88 -2.93
C LYS A 282 -0.34 -33.66 -2.70
N ALA A 283 0.54 -33.75 -1.70
CA ALA A 283 1.49 -32.68 -1.42
C ALA A 283 2.55 -32.56 -2.54
N PRO A 284 2.91 -31.32 -2.96
CA PRO A 284 3.98 -31.12 -3.92
C PRO A 284 5.34 -31.52 -3.33
N SER A 285 6.19 -32.13 -4.15
CA SER A 285 7.58 -32.38 -3.77
C SER A 285 8.39 -31.09 -3.87
N LEU A 286 9.02 -30.68 -2.78
CA LEU A 286 9.95 -29.56 -2.79
C LEU A 286 11.29 -29.97 -3.42
N SER A 287 12.01 -28.98 -3.98
CA SER A 287 13.33 -29.22 -4.55
C SER A 287 14.33 -29.61 -3.46
N LYS A 288 15.20 -30.58 -3.75
CA LYS A 288 16.33 -30.95 -2.87
C LYS A 288 17.27 -29.79 -2.59
N LEU A 289 17.24 -28.75 -3.42
CA LEU A 289 17.98 -27.50 -3.22
C LEU A 289 17.48 -26.69 -2.02
N GLU A 290 16.22 -26.84 -1.61
CA GLU A 290 15.70 -26.13 -0.45
C GLU A 290 15.93 -26.91 0.85
N ASP A 291 15.79 -28.24 0.80
CA ASP A 291 15.90 -29.09 2.00
C ASP A 291 17.35 -29.40 2.41
N ASN A 292 18.33 -29.19 1.51
CA ASN A 292 19.72 -29.56 1.77
C ASN A 292 20.70 -28.43 1.43
N PRO A 293 21.22 -27.71 2.45
CA PRO A 293 22.19 -26.63 2.26
C PRO A 293 23.45 -27.04 1.48
N LYS A 294 23.92 -28.28 1.64
CA LYS A 294 25.09 -28.78 0.91
C LYS A 294 24.80 -28.96 -0.57
N VAL A 295 23.63 -29.49 -0.92
CA VAL A 295 23.21 -29.65 -2.33
C VAL A 295 22.98 -28.29 -2.96
N LYS A 296 22.38 -27.34 -2.23
CA LYS A 296 22.21 -25.95 -2.66
C LYS A 296 23.55 -25.26 -2.96
N ALA A 297 24.50 -25.36 -2.03
CA ALA A 297 25.83 -24.78 -2.17
C ALA A 297 26.59 -25.40 -3.35
N LYS A 298 26.52 -26.73 -3.51
CA LYS A 298 27.11 -27.42 -4.65
C LYS A 298 26.50 -26.93 -5.96
N TRP A 299 25.18 -26.88 -6.06
CA TRP A 299 24.50 -26.40 -7.26
C TRP A 299 24.88 -24.95 -7.60
N MET A 300 24.91 -24.05 -6.60
CA MET A 300 25.36 -22.66 -6.80
C MET A 300 26.80 -22.61 -7.33
N HIS A 301 27.70 -23.41 -6.78
CA HIS A 301 29.09 -23.47 -7.22
C HIS A 301 29.19 -23.98 -8.67
N ASP A 302 28.56 -25.11 -8.96
CA ASP A 302 28.56 -25.73 -10.28
C ASP A 302 27.98 -24.74 -11.34
N GLU A 303 26.91 -24.00 -10.99
CA GLU A 303 26.30 -22.99 -11.87
C GLU A 303 27.22 -21.77 -12.10
N ILE A 304 27.85 -21.25 -11.04
CA ILE A 304 28.82 -20.16 -11.17
C ILE A 304 30.02 -20.60 -12.03
N GLU A 305 30.52 -21.82 -11.88
CA GLU A 305 31.59 -22.35 -12.73
C GLU A 305 31.19 -22.41 -14.21
N ILE A 306 29.96 -22.84 -14.51
CA ILE A 306 29.41 -22.85 -15.86
C ILE A 306 29.36 -21.43 -16.42
N LEU A 307 28.79 -20.49 -15.65
CA LEU A 307 28.69 -19.08 -16.06
C LEU A 307 30.06 -18.43 -16.25
N MET A 308 31.05 -18.78 -15.42
CA MET A 308 32.43 -18.31 -15.57
C MET A 308 33.11 -18.77 -16.86
N ARG A 309 32.56 -19.74 -17.60
CA ARG A 309 33.07 -20.09 -18.94
C ARG A 309 32.83 -18.97 -19.95
N ASP A 310 31.80 -18.15 -19.75
CA ASP A 310 31.57 -16.95 -20.54
C ASP A 310 32.55 -15.84 -20.13
N ASN A 311 33.27 -15.28 -21.10
CA ASN A 311 34.29 -14.26 -20.85
C ASN A 311 33.69 -12.95 -20.32
N ASN A 312 32.49 -12.58 -20.76
CA ASN A 312 31.84 -11.34 -20.30
C ASN A 312 31.37 -11.49 -18.86
N TYR A 313 30.74 -12.62 -18.54
CA TYR A 313 30.33 -12.93 -17.16
C TYR A 313 31.54 -13.01 -16.23
N ARG A 314 32.60 -13.72 -16.64
CA ARG A 314 33.84 -13.80 -15.85
C ARG A 314 34.42 -12.43 -15.57
N LYS A 315 34.52 -11.57 -16.60
CA LYS A 315 35.00 -10.20 -16.44
C LYS A 315 34.10 -9.41 -15.49
N ALA A 316 32.77 -9.46 -15.67
CA ALA A 316 31.82 -8.77 -14.81
C ALA A 316 31.87 -9.25 -13.36
N LEU A 317 32.02 -10.55 -13.13
CA LEU A 317 32.12 -11.15 -11.80
C LEU A 317 33.42 -10.73 -11.09
N LEU A 318 34.54 -10.72 -11.81
CA LEU A 318 35.82 -10.22 -11.32
C LEU A 318 35.77 -8.72 -11.04
N ASP A 319 35.16 -7.93 -11.92
CA ASP A 319 34.95 -6.49 -11.72
C ASP A 319 34.07 -6.23 -10.49
N TYR A 320 33.02 -7.04 -10.31
CA TYR A 320 32.14 -6.95 -9.14
C TYR A 320 32.90 -7.24 -7.84
N PHE A 321 33.55 -8.39 -7.72
CA PHE A 321 34.27 -8.71 -6.50
C PHE A 321 35.46 -7.77 -6.27
N SER A 322 36.24 -7.44 -7.30
CA SER A 322 37.34 -6.47 -7.13
C SER A 322 36.89 -5.06 -6.70
N SER A 323 35.64 -4.68 -6.99
CA SER A 323 35.10 -3.35 -6.64
C SER A 323 34.19 -3.35 -5.41
N TYR A 324 33.62 -4.49 -5.02
CA TYR A 324 32.57 -4.59 -4.00
C TYR A 324 32.77 -5.73 -2.99
N TYR A 325 33.92 -6.42 -3.00
CA TYR A 325 34.19 -7.50 -2.04
C TYR A 325 34.11 -7.02 -0.60
N PHE A 326 34.57 -5.80 -0.34
CA PHE A 326 34.41 -5.17 0.97
C PHE A 326 33.38 -4.04 0.91
N VAL A 327 32.50 -4.02 1.92
CA VAL A 327 31.54 -2.93 2.10
C VAL A 327 32.29 -1.75 2.72
N ASP A 328 32.56 -0.73 1.91
CA ASP A 328 33.19 0.50 2.38
C ASP A 328 32.32 1.15 3.49
N LYS A 329 32.94 1.37 4.64
CA LYS A 329 32.32 2.03 5.79
C LYS A 329 32.95 3.39 5.98
N ASN A 330 32.10 4.39 6.08
CA ASN A 330 32.49 5.78 6.22
C ASN A 330 33.26 5.97 7.55
N PRO A 331 34.53 6.40 7.53
CA PRO A 331 35.32 6.62 8.74
C PRO A 331 34.67 7.60 9.73
N TRP A 332 33.83 8.52 9.26
CA TRP A 332 33.10 9.49 10.10
C TRP A 332 32.00 8.85 10.97
N GLU A 333 31.64 7.59 10.71
CA GLU A 333 30.65 6.84 11.50
C GLU A 333 31.25 6.15 12.74
N PHE A 334 32.57 6.23 12.93
CA PHE A 334 33.27 5.57 14.04
C PHE A 334 33.61 6.55 15.17
N GLU A 335 33.56 6.06 16.41
CA GLU A 335 33.85 6.85 17.61
C GLU A 335 35.34 7.16 17.79
N SER A 336 36.23 6.33 17.23
CA SER A 336 37.68 6.48 17.33
C SER A 336 38.43 5.79 16.18
N GLN A 337 39.69 6.19 15.97
CA GLN A 337 40.58 5.53 14.99
C GLN A 337 40.79 4.05 15.32
N GLY A 338 40.86 3.69 16.61
CA GLY A 338 41.00 2.31 17.04
C GLY A 338 39.79 1.45 16.68
N ALA A 339 38.57 1.99 16.80
CA ALA A 339 37.34 1.30 16.41
C ALA A 339 37.29 1.05 14.89
N TYR A 340 37.74 2.01 14.09
CA TYR A 340 37.83 1.86 12.64
C TYR A 340 38.85 0.79 12.22
N LEU A 341 40.07 0.82 12.79
CA LEU A 341 41.10 -0.19 12.51
C LEU A 341 40.69 -1.60 12.97
N LYS A 342 39.97 -1.69 14.10
CA LYS A 342 39.42 -2.96 14.57
C LYS A 342 38.39 -3.51 13.56
N TYR A 343 37.50 -2.67 13.06
CA TYR A 343 36.54 -3.06 12.03
C TYR A 343 37.23 -3.61 10.77
N LEU A 344 38.28 -2.95 10.26
CA LEU A 344 39.03 -3.44 9.10
C LEU A 344 39.66 -4.82 9.37
N ASN A 345 40.21 -5.03 10.57
CA ASN A 345 40.80 -6.32 10.95
C ASN A 345 39.75 -7.43 11.12
N ASP A 346 38.64 -7.15 11.81
CA ASP A 346 37.57 -8.11 12.07
C ASP A 346 36.86 -8.56 10.77
N ASN A 347 36.95 -7.74 9.70
CA ASN A 347 36.43 -8.06 8.36
C ASN A 347 37.53 -8.52 7.39
N GLU A 348 38.74 -8.81 7.89
CA GLU A 348 39.88 -9.30 7.11
C GLU A 348 40.17 -8.46 5.84
N VAL A 349 40.08 -7.13 5.97
CA VAL A 349 40.33 -6.22 4.85
C VAL A 349 41.81 -6.26 4.48
N GLN A 350 42.10 -6.74 3.27
CA GLN A 350 43.46 -6.89 2.75
C GLN A 350 43.52 -6.64 1.24
N THR A 351 44.68 -6.18 0.77
CA THR A 351 44.94 -5.93 -0.65
C THR A 351 45.01 -7.24 -1.45
N MET A 352 44.97 -7.13 -2.78
CA MET A 352 45.24 -8.25 -3.69
C MET A 352 46.66 -8.81 -3.56
N ASN A 353 47.60 -8.06 -2.97
CA ASN A 353 48.96 -8.49 -2.71
C ASN A 353 49.17 -8.97 -1.24
N GLY A 354 48.11 -9.02 -0.45
CA GLY A 354 48.10 -9.60 0.90
C GLY A 354 48.46 -8.64 2.03
N GLU A 355 48.56 -7.32 1.78
CA GLU A 355 48.83 -6.35 2.85
C GLU A 355 47.55 -5.99 3.62
N LYS A 356 47.68 -5.81 4.94
CA LYS A 356 46.63 -5.20 5.77
C LYS A 356 46.78 -3.69 5.72
N VAL A 357 45.76 -3.00 5.21
CA VAL A 357 45.76 -1.55 5.03
C VAL A 357 45.07 -0.81 6.17
N LYS A 358 45.36 0.49 6.32
CA LYS A 358 44.80 1.34 7.39
C LYS A 358 43.50 2.04 6.98
N SER A 359 43.13 1.97 5.70
CA SER A 359 41.88 2.53 5.18
C SER A 359 41.40 1.83 3.91
N TYR A 360 40.10 1.97 3.61
CA TYR A 360 39.54 1.54 2.32
C TYR A 360 40.12 2.33 1.13
N GLY A 361 40.56 3.57 1.35
CA GLY A 361 41.21 4.34 0.30
C GLY A 361 42.55 3.75 -0.12
N GLU A 362 43.38 3.39 0.86
CA GLU A 362 44.63 2.66 0.61
C GLU A 362 44.37 1.31 -0.06
N LEU A 363 43.32 0.58 0.33
CA LEU A 363 42.91 -0.66 -0.35
C LEU A 363 42.68 -0.43 -1.85
N VAL A 364 41.98 0.64 -2.20
CA VAL A 364 41.67 0.99 -3.59
C VAL A 364 42.94 1.39 -4.34
N VAL A 365 43.84 2.17 -3.73
CA VAL A 365 45.14 2.54 -4.33
C VAL A 365 45.97 1.29 -4.60
N ALA A 366 46.18 0.45 -3.59
CA ALA A 366 46.96 -0.79 -3.68
C ALA A 366 46.43 -1.72 -4.78
N ASN A 367 45.11 -1.99 -4.77
CA ASN A 367 44.48 -2.85 -5.76
C ASN A 367 44.47 -2.23 -7.17
N TRP A 368 44.50 -0.90 -7.28
CA TRP A 368 44.66 -0.24 -8.57
C TRP A 368 46.09 -0.41 -9.12
N LEU A 369 47.12 -0.16 -8.29
CA LEU A 369 48.52 -0.35 -8.66
C LEU A 369 48.80 -1.79 -9.08
N PHE A 370 48.31 -2.75 -8.28
CA PHE A 370 48.42 -4.18 -8.57
C PHE A 370 47.79 -4.54 -9.93
N ARG A 371 46.58 -4.05 -10.21
CA ARG A 371 45.89 -4.31 -11.50
C ARG A 371 46.60 -3.70 -12.70
N LYS A 372 47.31 -2.58 -12.51
CA LYS A 372 48.13 -1.94 -13.56
C LYS A 372 49.51 -2.59 -13.72
N GLY A 373 49.85 -3.57 -12.86
CA GLY A 373 51.17 -4.19 -12.85
C GLY A 373 52.28 -3.25 -12.35
N ILE A 374 51.92 -2.20 -11.61
CA ILE A 374 52.88 -1.23 -11.05
C ILE A 374 53.38 -1.81 -9.72
N LYS A 375 54.69 -2.02 -9.62
CA LYS A 375 55.31 -2.46 -8.37
C LYS A 375 55.27 -1.34 -7.34
N TYR A 376 54.86 -1.66 -6.12
CA TYR A 376 54.87 -0.75 -4.99
C TYR A 376 55.41 -1.42 -3.73
N GLN A 377 55.81 -0.60 -2.76
CA GLN A 377 56.13 -1.01 -1.41
C GLN A 377 55.20 -0.24 -0.46
N TYR A 378 54.43 -0.95 0.36
CA TYR A 378 53.51 -0.36 1.33
C TYR A 378 54.27 0.07 2.59
N GLU A 379 54.06 1.30 3.06
CA GLU A 379 54.72 1.90 4.24
C GLU A 379 56.26 1.78 4.23
N ALA A 380 56.88 1.92 3.04
CA ALA A 380 58.33 1.90 2.92
C ALA A 380 58.94 3.15 3.57
N LYS A 381 60.09 2.99 4.23
CA LYS A 381 60.80 4.14 4.81
C LYS A 381 61.24 5.11 3.71
N TYR A 382 60.96 6.39 3.92
CA TYR A 382 61.44 7.45 3.06
C TYR A 382 62.97 7.43 2.99
N ARG A 383 63.53 7.58 1.78
CA ARG A 383 64.96 7.35 1.53
C ARG A 383 65.90 8.32 2.27
N PHE A 384 65.41 9.51 2.63
CA PHE A 384 66.15 10.49 3.39
C PHE A 384 65.75 10.42 4.86
N ASP A 385 66.74 10.53 5.75
CA ASP A 385 66.47 10.67 7.18
C ASP A 385 65.89 12.06 7.45
N VAL A 386 64.61 12.08 7.81
CA VAL A 386 63.83 13.29 8.06
C VAL A 386 63.19 13.27 9.45
N ALA A 387 63.63 12.34 10.30
CA ALA A 387 63.18 12.25 11.67
C ALA A 387 63.63 13.47 12.47
N THR A 388 62.74 13.98 13.33
CA THR A 388 62.97 15.13 14.20
C THR A 388 62.38 14.83 15.58
N GLU A 389 62.57 15.73 16.55
CA GLU A 389 61.88 15.63 17.85
C GLU A 389 60.35 15.61 17.71
N LYS A 390 59.81 16.26 16.66
CA LYS A 390 58.37 16.36 16.40
C LYS A 390 57.81 15.24 15.51
N TYR A 391 58.61 14.69 14.59
CA TYR A 391 58.19 13.71 13.59
C TYR A 391 59.07 12.48 13.58
N ARG A 392 58.47 11.30 13.58
CA ARG A 392 59.20 10.04 13.33
C ARG A 392 59.71 9.99 11.88
N GLN A 393 60.55 9.00 11.59
CA GLN A 393 60.93 8.72 10.22
C GLN A 393 59.68 8.56 9.35
N TYR A 394 59.70 9.26 8.22
CA TYR A 394 58.57 9.30 7.31
C TYR A 394 58.40 7.95 6.60
N GLU A 395 57.19 7.41 6.65
CA GLU A 395 56.75 6.21 5.94
C GLU A 395 55.50 6.60 5.14
N PRO A 396 55.63 6.90 3.84
CA PRO A 396 54.48 7.14 2.97
C PRO A 396 53.65 5.88 2.76
N ASP A 397 52.35 6.05 2.48
CA ASP A 397 51.43 4.92 2.29
C ASP A 397 51.95 3.97 1.19
N PHE A 398 52.43 4.52 0.06
CA PHE A 398 53.04 3.73 -1.00
C PHE A 398 54.31 4.37 -1.56
N TYR A 399 55.31 3.55 -1.87
CA TYR A 399 56.48 3.92 -2.66
C TYR A 399 56.54 3.10 -3.95
N LEU A 400 56.70 3.77 -5.10
CA LEU A 400 56.85 3.17 -6.41
C LEU A 400 58.33 3.18 -6.83
N PRO A 401 59.10 2.11 -6.58
CA PRO A 401 60.55 2.11 -6.79
C PRO A 401 60.96 2.31 -8.26
N ASP A 402 60.16 1.81 -9.20
CA ASP A 402 60.46 1.91 -10.64
C ASP A 402 60.34 3.36 -11.17
N TYR A 403 59.62 4.22 -10.44
CA TYR A 403 59.33 5.60 -10.84
C TYR A 403 59.88 6.65 -9.86
N ASP A 404 60.39 6.22 -8.70
CA ASP A 404 60.79 7.08 -7.59
C ASP A 404 59.68 8.05 -7.13
N ILE A 405 58.44 7.54 -7.07
CA ILE A 405 57.25 8.28 -6.66
C ILE A 405 56.74 7.77 -5.31
N TYR A 406 56.39 8.69 -4.42
CA TYR A 406 55.72 8.41 -3.16
C TYR A 406 54.26 8.86 -3.25
N ILE A 407 53.33 8.01 -2.81
CA ILE A 407 51.89 8.26 -2.83
C ILE A 407 51.36 8.33 -1.40
N GLU A 408 50.57 9.37 -1.13
CA GLU A 408 49.85 9.57 0.13
C GLU A 408 48.35 9.61 -0.09
N TYR A 409 47.62 8.88 0.75
CA TYR A 409 46.18 8.90 0.84
C TYR A 409 45.72 9.68 2.07
N TYR A 410 45.08 10.82 1.81
CA TYR A 410 44.57 11.69 2.85
C TYR A 410 43.08 11.47 3.13
N GLY A 411 42.77 11.14 4.37
CA GLY A 411 41.40 11.01 4.90
C GLY A 411 40.65 12.34 5.08
N THR A 412 40.70 13.25 4.09
CA THR A 412 40.00 14.54 4.15
C THR A 412 38.86 14.64 3.12
N ASP A 413 37.78 15.28 3.52
CA ASP A 413 36.63 15.57 2.65
C ASP A 413 36.89 16.79 1.73
N GLU A 414 35.83 17.27 1.05
CA GLU A 414 35.93 18.40 0.11
C GLU A 414 36.24 19.75 0.78
N ASN A 415 35.94 19.87 2.07
CA ASN A 415 36.22 21.07 2.86
C ASN A 415 37.58 20.98 3.58
N GLY A 416 38.31 19.88 3.38
CA GLY A 416 39.56 19.59 4.08
C GLY A 416 39.35 19.22 5.55
N ASP A 417 38.15 18.76 5.92
CA ASP A 417 37.84 18.25 7.25
C ASP A 417 38.24 16.78 7.37
N THR A 418 38.68 16.39 8.56
CA THR A 418 39.06 15.01 8.91
C THR A 418 37.91 14.30 9.63
N ALA A 419 38.04 12.99 9.85
CA ALA A 419 37.12 12.26 10.74
C ALA A 419 37.09 12.89 12.15
N PRO A 420 35.97 12.82 12.90
CA PRO A 420 35.78 13.58 14.15
C PRO A 420 36.82 13.30 15.24
N TYR A 421 37.39 12.09 15.24
CA TYR A 421 38.42 11.65 16.18
C TYR A 421 39.86 12.03 15.76
N ILE A 422 40.03 12.68 14.61
CA ILE A 422 41.34 13.16 14.12
C ILE A 422 41.39 14.68 14.33
N ASN A 423 42.44 15.16 15.01
CA ASN A 423 42.66 16.60 15.16
C ASN A 423 43.04 17.23 13.80
N ARG A 424 42.12 18.03 13.25
CA ARG A 424 42.24 18.65 11.92
C ARG A 424 43.51 19.49 11.77
N GLU A 425 43.82 20.37 12.71
CA GLU A 425 44.98 21.27 12.62
C GLU A 425 46.29 20.50 12.59
N ARG A 426 46.44 19.53 13.49
CA ARG A 426 47.63 18.66 13.53
C ARG A 426 47.76 17.83 12.25
N TYR A 427 46.64 17.35 11.71
CA TYR A 427 46.63 16.59 10.47
C TYR A 427 47.09 17.45 9.28
N GLN A 428 46.53 18.66 9.13
CA GLN A 428 46.93 19.61 8.08
C GLN A 428 48.40 20.03 8.18
N GLN A 429 48.91 20.27 9.39
CA GLN A 429 50.35 20.51 9.61
C GLN A 429 51.23 19.34 9.14
N GLY A 430 50.75 18.10 9.31
CA GLY A 430 51.41 16.90 8.80
C GLY A 430 51.47 16.86 7.27
N ILE A 431 50.36 17.15 6.59
CA ILE A 431 50.30 17.23 5.12
C ILE A 431 51.30 18.27 4.60
N GLU A 432 51.29 19.48 5.17
CA GLU A 432 52.20 20.55 4.76
C GLU A 432 53.67 20.19 5.00
N TRP A 433 53.97 19.51 6.10
CA TRP A 433 55.31 19.02 6.38
C TRP A 433 55.75 18.02 5.30
N LYS A 434 54.93 17.02 4.95
CA LYS A 434 55.23 16.06 3.87
C LYS A 434 55.48 16.77 2.54
N ARG A 435 54.61 17.71 2.14
CA ARG A 435 54.78 18.54 0.93
C ARG A 435 56.12 19.30 0.92
N LYS A 436 56.48 19.94 2.03
CA LYS A 436 57.75 20.67 2.17
C LYS A 436 58.95 19.73 2.08
N THR A 437 58.88 18.56 2.71
CA THR A 437 59.90 17.52 2.64
C THR A 437 60.12 17.07 1.20
N HIS A 438 59.06 16.70 0.47
CA HIS A 438 59.20 16.31 -0.94
C HIS A 438 59.77 17.42 -1.81
N LYS A 439 59.35 18.67 -1.60
CA LYS A 439 59.90 19.84 -2.31
C LYS A 439 61.39 20.08 -2.00
N GLN A 440 61.79 19.92 -0.74
CA GLN A 440 63.18 20.11 -0.31
C GLN A 440 64.12 19.08 -0.93
N TYR A 441 63.67 17.82 -1.02
CA TYR A 441 64.48 16.70 -1.48
C TYR A 441 64.26 16.34 -2.96
N GLY A 442 63.37 17.05 -3.66
CA GLY A 442 63.11 16.88 -5.09
C GLY A 442 62.59 15.50 -5.47
N THR A 443 61.76 14.88 -4.63
CA THR A 443 61.19 13.53 -4.86
C THR A 443 59.80 13.60 -5.49
N GLY A 444 59.45 12.59 -6.29
CA GLY A 444 58.11 12.45 -6.86
C GLY A 444 57.07 12.25 -5.77
N TYR A 445 55.98 13.00 -5.81
CA TYR A 445 55.00 13.03 -4.73
C TYR A 445 53.59 13.21 -5.26
N VAL A 446 52.73 12.23 -4.98
CA VAL A 446 51.35 12.16 -5.44
C VAL A 446 50.41 12.13 -4.24
N GLU A 447 49.38 12.96 -4.27
CA GLU A 447 48.40 13.07 -3.20
C GLU A 447 47.01 12.66 -3.72
N VAL A 448 46.41 11.70 -3.04
CA VAL A 448 45.01 11.30 -3.27
C VAL A 448 44.20 11.49 -1.99
N PHE A 449 42.91 11.76 -2.14
CA PHE A 449 42.06 12.21 -1.04
C PHE A 449 40.78 11.39 -0.91
N TYR A 450 40.24 11.31 0.32
CA TYR A 450 38.99 10.60 0.60
C TYR A 450 37.81 11.12 -0.20
N HIS A 451 37.68 12.42 -0.44
CA HIS A 451 36.61 12.93 -1.29
C HIS A 451 36.68 12.41 -2.75
N GLN A 452 37.89 12.14 -3.27
CA GLN A 452 38.07 11.52 -4.59
C GLN A 452 37.66 10.04 -4.55
N HIS A 453 37.98 9.35 -3.46
CA HIS A 453 37.52 7.98 -3.22
C HIS A 453 36.00 7.89 -3.16
N LYS A 454 35.35 8.74 -2.36
CA LYS A 454 33.89 8.80 -2.21
C LYS A 454 33.16 9.08 -3.53
N LYS A 455 33.77 9.91 -4.40
CA LYS A 455 33.27 10.20 -5.76
C LYS A 455 33.60 9.12 -6.79
N ARG A 456 34.28 8.03 -6.40
CA ARG A 456 34.81 6.97 -7.28
C ARG A 456 35.75 7.50 -8.39
N LYS A 457 36.45 8.60 -8.11
CA LYS A 457 37.39 9.25 -9.03
C LYS A 457 38.85 8.99 -8.68
N LEU A 458 39.12 8.24 -7.61
CA LEU A 458 40.48 7.98 -7.15
C LEU A 458 41.35 7.26 -8.20
N PRO A 459 40.86 6.23 -8.95
CA PRO A 459 41.60 5.68 -10.08
C PRO A 459 41.95 6.70 -11.17
N GLN A 460 41.06 7.66 -11.45
CA GLN A 460 41.27 8.70 -12.47
C GLN A 460 42.28 9.75 -11.99
N ALA A 461 42.31 10.04 -10.69
CA ALA A 461 43.32 10.91 -10.09
C ALA A 461 44.72 10.28 -10.20
N LEU A 462 44.83 8.98 -9.87
CA LEU A 462 46.09 8.21 -10.01
C LEU A 462 46.55 8.06 -11.46
N GLU A 463 45.65 8.11 -12.44
CA GLU A 463 45.97 8.02 -13.87
C GLU A 463 46.45 9.36 -14.46
N LYS A 464 46.13 10.48 -13.80
CA LYS A 464 46.41 11.84 -14.27
C LYS A 464 47.74 12.38 -13.75
N GLU A 465 48.04 12.06 -12.50
CA GLU A 465 49.32 12.35 -11.83
C GLU A 465 50.40 11.37 -12.31
#